data_AF-A0A536P4H7-F1
#
_entry.id   AF-A0A536P4H7-F1
#
_cell.length_a   1.000
_cell.length_b   1.000
_cell.length_c   1.000
_cell.angle_alpha   90.00
_cell.angle_beta   90.00
_cell.angle_gamma   90.00
#
_symmetry.space_group_name_H-M   'P 1'
#
loop_
_entity.id
_entity.type
_entity.pdbx_description
1 polymer ?
#
loop_
_entity_poly.entity_id
_entity_poly.type
_entity_poly.pdbx_seq_one_letter_code
_entity_poly.pdbx_strand_id
1 'polypeptide(L)'
;MSESGGAASYTVVTLTATLSTIKPRIFVRPEIRVVGVGITLLLTVGLILGAISLSAMVPAGADLADPTQRSYATNIWQETQTSLALLAIFLPWVLYGLLFKGSRWGTGILLVIATVGTVVGTWLTSLSLESYAALPRQVTGVVAKVDGRQLTLSGGSGLYLVIRDAELTVAQPWLKPGTSVTLWVSPRGHAGYIGSAATSD
;
A
#
# COMPACT_ATOMS: atom_id res chain seq x y z
N MET A 1 49.32 89.10 10.03
CA MET A 1 49.30 87.83 9.28
C MET A 1 48.58 86.81 10.13
N SER A 2 47.57 86.14 9.55
CA SER A 2 47.07 84.78 9.83
C SER A 2 46.74 84.37 11.28
N GLU A 3 45.67 83.65 11.60
CA GLU A 3 44.62 82.99 10.81
C GLU A 3 43.59 82.38 11.79
N SER A 4 42.36 82.22 11.29
CA SER A 4 41.42 81.10 11.50
C SER A 4 41.24 80.50 12.91
N GLY A 5 40.04 80.42 13.51
CA GLY A 5 38.77 80.10 12.87
C GLY A 5 38.71 78.61 12.48
N GLY A 6 38.37 77.73 13.42
CA GLY A 6 38.24 76.29 13.16
C GLY A 6 37.27 75.64 14.13
N ALA A 7 35.98 75.90 13.94
CA ALA A 7 34.90 75.28 14.70
C ALA A 7 34.87 73.77 14.45
N ALA A 8 34.68 73.01 15.53
CA ALA A 8 34.59 71.56 15.56
C ALA A 8 33.56 71.04 14.55
N SER A 9 34.03 70.32 13.53
CA SER A 9 33.20 69.58 12.60
C SER A 9 32.86 68.22 13.23
N TYR A 10 31.62 68.06 13.69
CA TYR A 10 31.07 66.74 13.99
C TYR A 10 30.14 66.35 12.84
N THR A 11 30.54 65.33 12.09
CA THR A 11 29.72 64.77 11.02
C THR A 11 28.66 63.87 11.63
N VAL A 12 27.42 64.34 11.69
CA VAL A 12 26.25 63.48 11.93
C VAL A 12 26.03 62.69 10.64
N VAL A 13 26.60 61.50 10.55
CA VAL A 13 26.28 60.54 9.48
C VAL A 13 24.97 59.86 9.88
N THR A 14 23.86 60.40 9.40
CA THR A 14 22.56 59.73 9.43
C THR A 14 22.64 58.53 8.48
N LEU A 15 23.06 57.37 9.00
CA LEU A 15 22.98 56.11 8.29
C LEU A 15 21.50 55.69 8.22
N THR A 16 20.80 56.18 7.21
CA THR A 16 19.58 55.56 6.71
C THR A 16 19.99 54.28 5.97
N ALA A 17 20.36 53.26 6.74
CA ALA A 17 20.65 51.93 6.21
C ALA A 17 19.33 51.30 5.77
N THR A 18 19.10 51.37 4.47
CA THR A 18 18.01 50.77 3.72
C THR A 18 17.84 49.30 4.13
N LEU A 19 16.65 48.96 4.64
CA LEU A 19 16.18 47.58 4.76
C LEU A 19 16.12 46.95 3.37
N SER A 20 17.23 46.40 2.88
CA SER A 20 17.21 45.43 1.79
C SER A 20 18.38 44.48 1.87
N THR A 21 18.66 43.97 3.07
CA THR A 21 19.30 42.64 3.20
C THR A 21 18.27 41.62 2.73
N ILE A 22 18.20 41.47 1.41
CA ILE A 22 17.42 40.48 0.68
C ILE A 22 17.89 39.11 1.17
N LYS A 23 17.16 38.57 2.15
CA LYS A 23 17.09 37.12 2.34
C LYS A 23 16.60 36.56 1.00
N PRO A 24 17.31 35.62 0.34
CA PRO A 24 16.71 34.84 -0.71
C PRO A 24 15.76 33.84 -0.03
N ARG A 25 14.63 34.35 0.48
CA ARG A 25 13.50 33.49 0.81
C ARG A 25 12.98 33.02 -0.55
N ILE A 26 13.40 31.82 -0.92
CA ILE A 26 12.84 31.01 -2.00
C ILE A 26 11.33 30.89 -1.70
N PHE A 27 10.57 31.88 -2.17
CA PHE A 27 9.12 31.92 -2.13
C PHE A 27 8.61 31.07 -3.29
N VAL A 28 8.70 29.75 -3.13
CA VAL A 28 7.66 28.92 -3.73
C VAL A 28 6.39 29.30 -2.96
N ARG A 29 5.43 29.96 -3.63
CA ARG A 29 4.22 30.45 -2.97
C ARG A 29 3.59 29.31 -2.17
N PRO A 30 3.32 29.48 -0.87
CA PRO A 30 2.73 28.42 -0.04
C PRO A 30 1.42 27.89 -0.64
N GLU A 31 0.67 28.73 -1.35
CA GLU A 31 -0.54 28.35 -2.09
C GLU A 31 -0.30 27.26 -3.14
N ILE A 32 0.74 27.38 -3.97
CA ILE A 32 1.07 26.37 -5.01
C ILE A 32 1.48 25.06 -4.34
N ARG A 33 2.15 25.14 -3.19
CA ARG A 33 2.56 23.96 -2.41
C ARG A 33 1.36 23.25 -1.78
N VAL A 34 0.41 23.99 -1.22
CA VAL A 34 -0.82 23.43 -0.63
C VAL A 34 -1.72 22.82 -1.70
N VAL A 35 -1.87 23.49 -2.85
CA VAL A 35 -2.63 22.96 -3.99
C VAL A 35 -1.99 21.68 -4.52
N GLY A 36 -0.67 21.65 -4.71
CA GLY A 36 0.04 20.45 -5.16
C GLY A 36 -0.12 19.26 -4.20
N VAL A 37 0.04 19.49 -2.89
CA VAL A 37 -0.20 18.45 -1.87
C VAL A 37 -1.65 17.99 -1.89
N GLY A 38 -2.61 18.92 -1.98
CA GLY A 38 -4.03 18.61 -2.06
C GLY A 38 -4.39 17.76 -3.26
N ILE A 39 -3.84 18.06 -4.44
CA ILE A 39 -4.03 17.27 -5.66
C ILE A 39 -3.43 15.87 -5.50
N THR A 40 -2.22 15.75 -4.97
CA THR A 40 -1.58 14.44 -4.73
C THR A 40 -2.40 13.59 -3.76
N LEU A 41 -2.98 14.22 -2.73
CA LEU A 41 -3.81 13.53 -1.75
C LEU A 41 -5.14 13.07 -2.36
N LEU A 42 -5.80 13.92 -3.15
CA LEU A 42 -6.99 13.54 -3.91
C LEU A 42 -6.71 12.40 -4.90
N LEU A 43 -5.57 12.46 -5.61
CA LEU A 43 -5.13 11.40 -6.50
C LEU A 43 -4.88 10.09 -5.74
N THR A 44 -4.23 10.16 -4.57
CA THR A 44 -4.00 9.01 -3.69
C THR A 44 -5.32 8.35 -3.29
N VAL A 45 -6.28 9.15 -2.79
CA VAL A 45 -7.61 8.66 -2.42
C VAL A 45 -8.33 8.05 -3.61
N GLY A 46 -8.32 8.72 -4.77
CA GLY A 46 -8.93 8.21 -5.99
C GLY A 46 -8.33 6.88 -6.45
N LEU A 47 -7.00 6.72 -6.37
CA LEU A 47 -6.32 5.48 -6.71
C LEU A 47 -6.60 4.36 -5.70
N ILE A 48 -6.68 4.67 -4.40
CA ILE A 48 -7.07 3.68 -3.38
C ILE A 48 -8.50 3.21 -3.63
N LEU A 49 -9.43 4.15 -3.86
CA LEU A 49 -10.82 3.83 -4.20
C LEU A 49 -10.90 2.99 -5.48
N GLY A 50 -10.11 3.33 -6.49
CA GLY A 50 -9.96 2.53 -7.71
C GLY A 50 -9.49 1.11 -7.40
N ALA A 51 -8.40 0.96 -6.65
CA ALA A 51 -7.80 -0.32 -6.29
C ALA A 51 -8.78 -1.25 -5.56
N ILE A 52 -9.54 -0.73 -4.59
CA ILE A 52 -10.52 -1.53 -3.83
C ILE A 52 -11.81 -1.80 -4.62
N SER A 53 -12.12 -0.97 -5.61
CA SER A 53 -13.32 -1.13 -6.45
C SER A 53 -13.08 -2.02 -7.68
N LEU A 54 -11.83 -2.38 -7.97
CA LEU A 54 -11.51 -3.32 -9.05
C LEU A 54 -12.17 -4.66 -8.76
N SER A 55 -13.13 -5.03 -9.61
CA SER A 55 -13.73 -6.36 -9.59
C SER A 55 -12.67 -7.42 -9.88
N ALA A 56 -12.82 -8.62 -9.32
CA ALA A 56 -11.92 -9.73 -9.59
C ALA A 56 -11.85 -10.01 -11.09
N MET A 57 -10.68 -9.73 -11.70
CA MET A 57 -10.43 -10.02 -13.12
C MET A 57 -10.08 -11.49 -13.24
N VAL A 58 -11.01 -12.33 -13.73
CA VAL A 58 -10.87 -13.78 -14.03
C VAL A 58 -9.44 -14.36 -13.80
N PRO A 59 -9.22 -15.21 -12.78
CA PRO A 59 -7.94 -15.88 -12.61
C PRO A 59 -7.65 -16.76 -13.82
N ALA A 60 -6.39 -16.79 -14.27
CA ALA A 60 -5.98 -17.69 -15.33
C ALA A 60 -6.18 -19.15 -14.87
N GLY A 61 -7.19 -19.82 -15.45
CA GLY A 61 -7.46 -21.24 -15.22
C GLY A 61 -8.48 -21.59 -14.13
N ALA A 62 -9.14 -20.61 -13.49
CA ALA A 62 -10.28 -20.90 -12.60
C ALA A 62 -11.58 -20.94 -13.41
N ASP A 63 -12.37 -22.00 -13.25
CA ASP A 63 -13.71 -22.08 -13.84
C ASP A 63 -14.68 -21.23 -13.00
N LEU A 64 -15.05 -20.07 -13.52
CA LEU A 64 -16.02 -19.19 -12.86
C LEU A 64 -17.44 -19.75 -12.86
N ALA A 65 -17.74 -20.81 -13.61
CA ALA A 65 -19.02 -21.52 -13.53
C ALA A 65 -19.13 -22.34 -12.24
N ASP A 66 -18.01 -22.83 -11.69
CA ASP A 66 -17.95 -23.50 -10.40
C ASP A 66 -18.02 -22.48 -9.24
N PRO A 67 -19.04 -22.55 -8.36
CA PRO A 67 -19.20 -21.60 -7.27
C PRO A 67 -18.05 -21.64 -6.26
N THR A 68 -17.36 -22.78 -6.10
CA THR A 68 -16.25 -22.93 -5.14
C THR A 68 -14.97 -22.26 -5.65
N GLN A 69 -14.69 -22.40 -6.95
CA GLN A 69 -13.58 -21.71 -7.62
C GLN A 69 -13.85 -20.22 -7.77
N ARG A 70 -15.12 -19.82 -7.95
CA ARG A 70 -15.52 -18.42 -7.90
C ARG A 70 -15.26 -17.79 -6.53
N SER A 71 -15.62 -18.47 -5.43
CA SER A 71 -15.33 -17.97 -4.08
C SER A 71 -13.82 -17.81 -3.88
N TYR A 72 -13.04 -18.84 -4.24
CA TYR A 72 -11.58 -18.80 -4.25
C TYR A 72 -11.02 -17.57 -4.99
N ALA A 73 -11.45 -17.35 -6.23
CA ALA A 73 -11.01 -16.24 -7.06
C ALA A 73 -11.27 -14.89 -6.40
N THR A 74 -12.48 -14.70 -5.84
CA THR A 74 -12.83 -13.44 -5.17
C THR A 74 -12.03 -13.20 -3.89
N ASN A 75 -11.71 -14.25 -3.15
CA ASN A 75 -11.01 -14.14 -1.88
C ASN A 75 -9.50 -13.90 -2.09
N ILE A 76 -8.88 -14.56 -3.06
CA ILE A 76 -7.46 -14.31 -3.41
C ILE A 76 -7.28 -12.91 -3.99
N TRP A 77 -8.25 -12.40 -4.75
CA TRP A 77 -8.20 -11.06 -5.33
C TRP A 77 -8.03 -9.94 -4.29
N GLN A 78 -8.50 -10.15 -3.05
CA GLN A 78 -8.34 -9.16 -1.99
C GLN A 78 -6.87 -8.87 -1.64
N GLU A 79 -5.97 -9.85 -1.78
CA GLU A 79 -4.53 -9.64 -1.58
C GLU A 79 -3.97 -8.68 -2.64
N THR A 80 -4.41 -8.84 -3.89
CA THR A 80 -4.07 -7.96 -5.00
C THR A 80 -4.63 -6.56 -4.78
N GLN A 81 -5.89 -6.42 -4.36
CA GLN A 81 -6.50 -5.12 -4.05
C GLN A 81 -5.74 -4.38 -2.93
N THR A 82 -5.35 -5.11 -1.89
CA THR A 82 -4.60 -4.54 -0.75
C THR A 82 -3.20 -4.08 -1.20
N SER A 83 -2.52 -4.90 -2.01
CA SER A 83 -1.20 -4.55 -2.56
C SER A 83 -1.26 -3.35 -3.51
N LEU A 84 -2.28 -3.28 -4.37
CA LEU A 84 -2.55 -2.13 -5.23
C LEU A 84 -2.86 -0.86 -4.43
N ALA A 85 -3.66 -0.99 -3.35
CA ALA A 85 -3.95 0.13 -2.46
C ALA A 85 -2.68 0.67 -1.77
N LEU A 86 -1.77 -0.22 -1.34
CA LEU A 86 -0.46 0.19 -0.83
C LEU A 86 0.35 0.93 -1.89
N LEU A 87 0.37 0.44 -3.12
CA LEU A 87 1.06 1.12 -4.23
C LEU A 87 0.45 2.50 -4.53
N ALA A 88 -0.88 2.60 -4.48
CA ALA A 88 -1.63 3.84 -4.63
C ALA A 88 -1.30 4.88 -3.55
N ILE A 89 -0.90 4.44 -2.35
CA ILE A 89 -0.44 5.34 -1.27
C ILE A 89 0.91 5.98 -1.61
N PHE A 90 1.85 5.27 -2.22
CA PHE A 90 3.23 5.75 -2.35
C PHE A 90 3.55 6.34 -3.72
N LEU A 91 3.02 5.76 -4.80
CA LEU A 91 3.35 6.16 -6.18
C LEU A 91 3.06 7.65 -6.46
N PRO A 92 1.91 8.22 -6.05
CA PRO A 92 1.62 9.64 -6.28
C PRO A 92 2.63 10.57 -5.60
N TRP A 93 3.20 10.14 -4.48
CA TRP A 93 4.15 10.93 -3.69
C TRP A 93 5.57 10.87 -4.26
N VAL A 94 5.94 9.77 -4.91
CA VAL A 94 7.16 9.72 -5.74
C VAL A 94 7.06 10.75 -6.86
N LEU A 95 5.94 10.75 -7.60
CA LEU A 95 5.72 11.71 -8.68
C LEU A 95 5.72 13.15 -8.16
N TYR A 96 5.04 13.41 -7.04
CA TYR A 96 5.05 14.72 -6.39
C TYR A 96 6.47 15.18 -6.02
N GLY A 97 7.27 14.31 -5.38
CA GLY A 97 8.64 14.61 -4.97
C GLY A 97 9.59 14.87 -6.15
N LEU A 98 9.38 14.21 -7.28
CA LEU A 98 10.17 14.40 -8.51
C LEU A 98 9.79 15.69 -9.26
N LEU A 99 8.50 16.01 -9.32
CA LEU A 99 7.98 17.15 -10.07
C LEU A 99 8.15 18.49 -9.33
N PHE A 100 8.08 18.48 -8.00
CA PHE A 100 8.13 19.70 -7.20
C PHE A 100 9.46 19.84 -6.44
N LYS A 101 10.25 20.86 -6.82
CA LYS A 101 11.46 21.27 -6.08
C LYS A 101 11.07 21.98 -4.78
N GLY A 102 10.90 21.20 -3.71
CA GLY A 102 10.75 21.68 -2.33
C GLY A 102 12.09 21.84 -1.60
N SER A 103 12.02 21.95 -0.27
CA SER A 103 13.21 21.90 0.59
C SER A 103 14.00 20.63 0.30
N ARG A 104 15.31 20.75 0.03
CA ARG A 104 16.20 19.61 -0.29
C ARG A 104 16.08 18.46 0.70
N TRP A 105 15.94 18.77 1.99
CA TRP A 105 15.82 17.76 3.05
C TRP A 105 14.42 17.14 3.13
N GLY A 106 13.37 17.97 3.07
CA GLY A 106 11.98 17.47 3.14
C GLY A 106 11.57 16.67 1.90
N THR A 107 11.95 17.14 0.71
CA THR A 107 11.74 16.42 -0.55
C THR A 107 12.59 15.15 -0.60
N GLY A 108 13.84 15.19 -0.11
CA GLY A 108 14.70 14.01 -0.04
C GLY A 108 14.12 12.88 0.83
N ILE A 109 13.70 13.21 2.06
CA ILE A 109 13.11 12.22 2.98
C ILE A 109 11.82 11.64 2.40
N LEU A 110 10.95 12.49 1.86
CA LEU A 110 9.69 12.06 1.25
C LEU A 110 9.94 11.14 0.05
N LEU A 111 10.90 11.48 -0.82
CA LEU A 111 11.29 10.63 -1.95
C LEU A 111 11.80 9.27 -1.47
N VAL A 112 12.67 9.23 -0.46
CA VAL A 112 13.19 7.95 0.05
C VAL A 112 12.06 7.06 0.57
N ILE A 113 11.17 7.60 1.42
CA ILE A 113 10.04 6.83 1.97
C ILE A 113 9.10 6.37 0.85
N ALA A 114 8.74 7.28 -0.06
CA ALA A 114 7.83 6.97 -1.15
C ALA A 114 8.43 5.94 -2.12
N THR A 115 9.72 6.05 -2.46
CA THR A 115 10.40 5.08 -3.32
C THR A 115 10.47 3.71 -2.66
N VAL A 116 10.86 3.63 -1.37
CA VAL A 116 10.87 2.35 -0.64
C VAL A 116 9.46 1.74 -0.61
N GLY A 117 8.45 2.54 -0.28
CA GLY A 117 7.05 2.10 -0.28
C GLY A 117 6.56 1.63 -1.65
N THR A 118 6.92 2.33 -2.73
CA THR A 118 6.59 1.92 -4.10
C THR A 118 7.30 0.63 -4.49
N VAL A 119 8.59 0.46 -4.17
CA VAL A 119 9.33 -0.78 -4.47
C VAL A 119 8.71 -1.97 -3.74
N VAL A 120 8.46 -1.84 -2.44
CA VAL A 120 7.83 -2.89 -1.63
C VAL A 120 6.41 -3.18 -2.12
N GLY A 121 5.60 -2.14 -2.38
CA GLY A 121 4.23 -2.29 -2.89
C GLY A 121 4.20 -2.94 -4.27
N THR A 122 5.16 -2.63 -5.15
CA THR A 122 5.29 -3.25 -6.48
C THR A 122 5.62 -4.73 -6.32
N TRP A 123 6.61 -5.06 -5.48
CA TRP A 123 6.98 -6.44 -5.19
C TRP A 123 5.81 -7.26 -4.64
N LEU A 124 5.08 -6.72 -3.66
CA LEU A 124 3.88 -7.36 -3.10
C LEU A 124 2.76 -7.53 -4.14
N THR A 125 2.57 -6.54 -5.01
CA THR A 125 1.58 -6.61 -6.09
C THR A 125 1.95 -7.69 -7.09
N SER A 126 3.22 -7.78 -7.50
CA SER A 126 3.71 -8.85 -8.38
C SER A 126 3.51 -10.22 -7.75
N LEU A 127 3.90 -10.39 -6.49
CA LEU A 127 3.73 -11.65 -5.75
C LEU A 127 2.26 -12.06 -5.59
N SER A 128 1.36 -11.08 -5.40
CA SER A 128 -0.08 -11.32 -5.29
C SER A 128 -0.67 -11.71 -6.65
N LEU A 129 -0.20 -11.06 -7.72
CA LEU A 129 -0.63 -11.34 -9.08
C LEU A 129 -0.14 -12.72 -9.55
N GLU A 130 1.08 -13.12 -9.18
CA GLU A 130 1.60 -14.47 -9.45
C GLU A 130 0.77 -15.55 -8.73
N SER A 131 0.41 -15.34 -7.46
CA SER A 131 -0.47 -16.28 -6.75
C SER A 131 -1.88 -16.30 -7.32
N TYR A 132 -2.36 -15.19 -7.87
CA TYR A 132 -3.66 -15.08 -8.51
C TYR A 132 -3.69 -15.72 -9.91
N ALA A 133 -2.61 -15.60 -10.68
CA ALA A 133 -2.49 -16.15 -12.03
C ALA A 133 -2.15 -17.66 -12.05
N ALA A 134 -1.79 -18.22 -10.90
CA ALA A 134 -1.49 -19.65 -10.81
C ALA A 134 -2.76 -20.50 -10.71
N LEU A 135 -2.71 -21.70 -11.29
CA LEU A 135 -3.83 -22.64 -11.27
C LEU A 135 -4.21 -23.00 -9.81
N PRO A 136 -5.51 -22.92 -9.47
CA PRO A 136 -5.99 -23.31 -8.16
C PRO A 136 -5.73 -24.81 -7.94
N ARG A 137 -5.25 -25.16 -6.75
CA ARG A 137 -5.08 -26.57 -6.35
C ARG A 137 -6.14 -26.94 -5.33
N GLN A 138 -6.86 -28.02 -5.60
CA GLN A 138 -7.76 -28.61 -4.62
C GLN A 138 -6.94 -29.50 -3.68
N VAL A 139 -7.09 -29.28 -2.38
CA VAL A 139 -6.47 -30.10 -1.34
C VAL A 139 -7.56 -30.61 -0.42
N THR A 140 -7.69 -31.92 -0.34
CA THR A 140 -8.62 -32.59 0.57
C THR A 140 -7.82 -33.21 1.71
N GLY A 141 -8.28 -33.04 2.95
CA GLY A 141 -7.62 -33.62 4.10
C GLY A 141 -8.39 -33.42 5.40
N VAL A 142 -7.88 -34.01 6.46
CA VAL A 142 -8.46 -33.89 7.80
C VAL A 142 -7.76 -32.77 8.54
N VAL A 143 -8.49 -31.85 9.17
CA VAL A 143 -7.90 -30.76 9.96
C VAL A 143 -7.15 -31.33 11.16
N ALA A 144 -5.86 -31.06 11.28
CA ALA A 144 -5.05 -31.41 12.44
C ALA A 144 -5.04 -30.29 13.49
N LYS A 145 -4.90 -29.03 13.05
CA LYS A 145 -4.87 -27.86 13.93
C LYS A 145 -5.50 -26.66 13.24
N VAL A 146 -6.25 -25.87 14.00
CA VAL A 146 -6.78 -24.54 13.62
C VAL A 146 -6.18 -23.52 14.58
N ASP A 147 -5.44 -22.55 14.07
CA ASP A 147 -4.79 -21.50 14.86
C ASP A 147 -5.14 -20.13 14.24
N GLY A 148 -6.28 -19.58 14.66
CA GLY A 148 -6.87 -18.40 14.02
C GLY A 148 -7.10 -18.65 12.53
N ARG A 149 -6.33 -17.96 11.69
CA ARG A 149 -6.41 -18.04 10.22
C ARG A 149 -5.53 -19.14 9.61
N GLN A 150 -4.79 -19.87 10.43
CA GLN A 150 -3.90 -20.94 9.97
C GLN A 150 -4.56 -22.30 10.15
N LEU A 151 -4.54 -23.10 9.09
CA LEU A 151 -5.06 -24.46 9.05
C LEU A 151 -3.93 -25.41 8.72
N THR A 152 -3.79 -26.47 9.51
CA THR A 152 -2.87 -27.57 9.22
C THR A 152 -3.68 -28.83 8.98
N LEU A 153 -3.37 -29.57 7.92
CA LEU A 153 -4.01 -30.84 7.59
C LEU A 153 -3.16 -32.03 8.07
N SER A 154 -3.83 -33.07 8.55
CA SER A 154 -3.23 -34.33 8.97
C SER A 154 -2.63 -35.04 7.76
N GLY A 155 -1.37 -35.44 7.85
CA GLY A 155 -0.63 -36.07 6.75
C GLY A 155 -0.14 -35.10 5.66
N GLY A 156 -0.43 -33.80 5.78
CA GLY A 156 0.12 -32.76 4.92
C GLY A 156 1.33 -32.06 5.57
N SER A 157 2.34 -31.72 4.78
CA SER A 157 3.48 -30.91 5.24
C SER A 157 3.25 -29.40 5.17
N GLY A 158 2.07 -28.97 4.70
CA GLY A 158 1.76 -27.58 4.40
C GLY A 158 0.93 -26.89 5.48
N LEU A 159 1.34 -25.67 5.83
CA LEU A 159 0.52 -24.71 6.56
C LEU A 159 -0.33 -23.93 5.56
N TYR A 160 -1.65 -23.92 5.76
CA TYR A 160 -2.58 -23.22 4.89
C TYR A 160 -3.11 -21.96 5.57
N LEU A 161 -3.03 -20.83 4.89
CA LEU A 161 -3.45 -19.54 5.43
C LEU A 161 -4.78 -19.10 4.80
N VAL A 162 -5.81 -18.93 5.61
CA VAL A 162 -7.13 -18.46 5.17
C VAL A 162 -7.07 -16.94 4.94
N ILE A 163 -7.33 -16.53 3.70
CA ILE A 163 -7.16 -15.14 3.24
C ILE A 163 -8.30 -14.24 3.73
N ARG A 164 -9.49 -14.79 3.94
CA ARG A 164 -10.67 -13.98 4.31
C ARG A 164 -11.27 -14.44 5.63
N ASP A 165 -11.44 -13.51 6.55
CA ASP A 165 -12.03 -13.80 7.87
C ASP A 165 -13.51 -14.21 7.77
N ALA A 166 -14.21 -13.78 6.71
CA ALA A 166 -15.58 -14.19 6.44
C ALA A 166 -15.69 -15.70 6.15
N GLU A 167 -14.77 -16.26 5.37
CA GLU A 167 -14.70 -17.72 5.13
C GLU A 167 -14.44 -18.47 6.43
N LEU A 168 -13.54 -17.93 7.27
CA LEU A 168 -13.26 -18.52 8.57
C LEU A 168 -14.48 -18.44 9.51
N THR A 169 -15.21 -17.33 9.51
CA THR A 169 -16.43 -17.13 10.32
C THR A 169 -17.53 -18.10 9.91
N VAL A 170 -17.72 -18.30 8.60
CA VAL A 170 -18.69 -19.26 8.06
C VAL A 170 -18.28 -20.70 8.38
N ALA A 171 -16.98 -21.00 8.37
CA ALA A 171 -16.46 -22.32 8.68
C ALA A 171 -16.40 -22.61 10.20
N GLN A 172 -16.27 -21.58 11.04
CA GLN A 172 -16.06 -21.67 12.49
C GLN A 172 -17.02 -22.62 13.26
N PRO A 173 -18.32 -22.71 12.92
CA PRO A 173 -19.25 -23.59 13.65
C PRO A 173 -18.88 -25.08 13.55
N TRP A 174 -18.26 -25.51 12.44
CA TRP A 174 -18.03 -26.91 12.12
C TRP A 174 -16.54 -27.26 11.88
N LEU A 175 -15.69 -26.25 11.66
CA LEU A 175 -14.26 -26.40 11.44
C LEU A 175 -13.54 -26.66 12.76
N LYS A 176 -13.29 -27.94 13.04
CA LYS A 176 -12.59 -28.41 14.25
C LYS A 176 -11.50 -29.41 13.86
N PRO A 177 -10.47 -29.60 14.70
CA PRO A 177 -9.55 -30.72 14.54
C PRO A 177 -10.32 -32.05 14.42
N GLY A 178 -9.95 -32.86 13.44
CA GLY A 178 -10.63 -34.12 13.10
C GLY A 178 -11.67 -34.01 11.99
N THR A 179 -12.06 -32.80 11.55
CA THR A 179 -13.03 -32.62 10.46
C THR A 179 -12.38 -32.78 9.09
N SER A 180 -13.04 -33.49 8.17
CA SER A 180 -12.63 -33.57 6.76
C SER A 180 -13.02 -32.30 6.00
N VAL A 181 -12.05 -31.69 5.35
CA VAL A 181 -12.19 -30.43 4.61
C VAL A 181 -11.65 -30.53 3.20
N THR A 182 -12.24 -29.72 2.33
CA THR A 182 -11.77 -29.47 0.97
C THR A 182 -11.36 -28.00 0.88
N LEU A 183 -10.11 -27.73 0.54
CA LEU A 183 -9.55 -26.40 0.40
C LEU A 183 -9.21 -26.13 -1.07
N TRP A 184 -9.53 -24.92 -1.54
CA TRP A 184 -8.90 -24.38 -2.75
C TRP A 184 -7.76 -23.46 -2.34
N VAL A 185 -6.54 -23.83 -2.75
CA VAL A 185 -5.32 -23.15 -2.31
C VAL A 185 -4.49 -22.65 -3.48
N SER A 186 -3.88 -21.48 -3.29
CA SER A 186 -2.85 -20.98 -4.19
C SER A 186 -1.56 -21.78 -4.01
N PRO A 187 -0.60 -21.73 -4.96
CA PRO A 187 0.70 -22.39 -4.81
C PRO A 187 1.49 -21.93 -3.57
N ARG A 188 1.14 -20.78 -2.99
CA ARG A 188 1.76 -20.22 -1.79
C ARG A 188 1.13 -20.74 -0.49
N GLY A 189 0.16 -21.65 -0.59
CA GLY A 189 -0.57 -22.20 0.56
C GLY A 189 -1.68 -21.30 1.07
N HIS A 190 -2.10 -20.29 0.31
CA HIS A 190 -3.20 -19.42 0.74
C HIS A 190 -4.53 -20.04 0.33
N ALA A 191 -5.40 -20.33 1.30
CA ALA A 191 -6.72 -20.89 1.10
C ALA A 191 -7.73 -19.78 0.77
N GLY A 192 -8.24 -19.82 -0.46
CA GLY A 192 -9.30 -18.92 -0.93
C GLY A 192 -10.71 -19.47 -0.69
N TYR A 193 -10.86 -20.75 -0.36
CA TYR A 193 -12.16 -21.36 -0.03
C TYR A 193 -11.99 -22.56 0.91
N ILE A 194 -12.96 -22.74 1.81
CA ILE A 194 -13.04 -23.86 2.74
C ILE A 194 -14.42 -24.49 2.60
N GLY A 195 -14.48 -25.75 2.17
CA GLY A 195 -15.70 -26.55 2.15
C GLY A 195 -15.59 -27.74 3.10
N SER A 196 -16.72 -28.22 3.62
CA SER A 196 -16.77 -29.54 4.21
C SER A 196 -16.58 -30.57 3.09
N ALA A 197 -15.68 -31.53 3.29
CA ALA A 197 -15.68 -32.69 2.42
C ALA A 197 -16.95 -33.45 2.79
N ALA A 198 -17.93 -33.51 1.88
CA ALA A 198 -19.09 -34.37 2.07
C ALA A 198 -18.57 -35.77 2.40
N THR A 199 -18.93 -36.29 3.57
CA THR A 199 -18.83 -37.71 3.85
C THR A 199 -19.66 -38.40 2.78
N SER A 200 -18.98 -39.07 1.85
CA SER A 200 -19.60 -40.09 1.04
C SER A 200 -20.00 -41.22 2.00
N ASP A 201 -21.20 -41.13 2.53
CA ASP A 201 -21.93 -42.30 3.03
C ASP A 201 -22.49 -43.10 1.86
#